data_AF-A0A6J2JYK4-F1
#
_entry.id   AF-A0A6J2JYK4-F1
#
_cell.length_a   1.000
_cell.length_b   1.000
_cell.length_c   1.000
_cell.angle_alpha   90.00
_cell.angle_beta   90.00
_cell.angle_gamma   90.00
#
_symmetry.space_group_name_H-M   'P 1'
#
loop_
_entity.id
_entity.type
_entity.pdbx_description
1 polymer ?
#
loop_
_entity_poly.entity_id
_entity_poly.type
_entity_poly.pdbx_seq_one_letter_code
_entity_poly.pdbx_strand_id
1 'polypeptide(L)'
;MGSLDRAILTGFICRLCSEMHRIVIHIYGEEGIRLCISEKISRYLTINISRADPLPKTICKNCLERLEKQHKLVMVMENAANMLKGRKTRAAKSETKQ
;
A
#
# COMPACT_ATOMS: atom_id res chain seq x y z
N MET A 1 16.03 13.37 40.20
CA MET A 1 14.86 13.17 39.32
C MET A 1 15.21 13.71 37.95
N GLY A 2 15.59 12.85 37.01
CA GLY A 2 15.96 13.27 35.66
C GLY A 2 14.72 13.58 34.83
N SER A 3 14.66 14.75 34.20
CA SER A 3 13.59 15.13 33.27
C SER A 3 13.72 14.33 31.97
N LEU A 4 12.59 13.77 31.50
CA LEU A 4 12.47 13.12 30.20
C LEU A 4 12.12 14.11 29.08
N ASP A 5 12.08 15.41 29.37
CA ASP A 5 11.63 16.45 28.42
C ASP A 5 12.57 16.57 27.20
N ARG A 6 13.77 15.97 27.27
CA ARG A 6 14.73 15.87 26.15
C ARG A 6 15.03 14.43 25.73
N ALA A 7 14.22 13.45 26.13
CA ALA A 7 14.45 12.06 25.74
C ALA A 7 14.26 11.91 24.22
N ILE A 8 15.34 11.58 23.51
CA ILE A 8 15.31 11.33 22.07
C ILE A 8 14.51 10.04 21.84
N LEU A 9 13.44 10.12 21.06
CA LEU A 9 12.71 8.94 20.62
C LEU A 9 13.62 8.14 19.67
N THR A 10 14.06 6.95 20.07
CA THR A 10 14.77 6.04 19.16
C THR A 10 13.77 5.38 18.21
N GLY A 11 14.03 5.44 16.90
CA GLY A 11 13.11 4.94 15.88
C GLY A 11 13.54 5.30 14.47
N PHE A 12 12.72 4.90 13.51
CA PHE A 12 12.92 5.14 12.09
C PHE A 12 11.79 6.00 11.53
N ILE A 13 12.10 6.82 10.54
CA ILE A 13 11.12 7.67 9.86
C ILE A 13 10.30 6.81 8.87
N CYS A 14 8.97 6.93 8.91
CA CYS A 14 8.10 6.28 7.94
C CYS A 14 8.05 7.08 6.63
N ARG A 15 8.19 6.40 5.49
CA ARG A 15 8.14 7.00 4.15
C ARG A 15 6.81 7.65 3.79
N LEU A 16 5.70 7.17 4.36
CA LEU A 16 4.35 7.61 3.97
C LEU A 16 3.79 8.74 4.84
N CYS A 17 4.11 8.76 6.13
CA CYS A 17 3.64 9.81 7.05
C CYS A 17 4.75 10.75 7.51
N SER A 18 6.02 10.48 7.18
CA SER A 18 7.19 11.27 7.62
C SER A 18 7.39 11.37 9.14
N GLU A 19 6.63 10.59 9.92
CA GLU A 19 6.73 10.53 11.38
C GLU A 19 7.73 9.46 11.83
N MET A 20 8.27 9.64 13.04
CA MET A 20 9.20 8.71 13.66
C MET A 20 8.46 7.60 14.39
N HIS A 21 8.84 6.35 14.14
CA HIS A 21 8.21 5.17 14.73
C HIS A 21 9.25 4.20 15.26
N ARG A 22 8.98 3.63 16.44
CA ARG A 22 9.83 2.58 17.05
C ARG A 22 9.80 1.28 16.25
N ILE A 23 8.66 0.97 15.64
CA ILE A 23 8.44 -0.25 14.87
C ILE A 23 8.09 0.14 13.44
N VAL A 24 8.93 -0.30 12.51
CA VAL A 24 8.76 -0.11 11.07
C VAL A 24 9.11 -1.39 10.33
N ILE A 25 8.64 -1.50 9.10
CA ILE A 25 8.99 -2.57 8.17
C ILE A 25 9.83 -1.97 7.06
N HIS A 26 10.92 -2.65 6.67
CA HIS A 26 11.70 -2.26 5.50
C HIS A 26 10.96 -2.63 4.23
N ILE A 27 10.72 -1.66 3.35
CA ILE A 27 9.94 -1.82 2.10
C ILE A 27 10.57 -2.88 1.18
N TYR A 28 11.91 -2.96 1.15
CA TYR A 28 12.66 -3.96 0.39
C TYR A 28 13.30 -5.05 1.26
N GLY A 29 12.91 -5.12 2.54
CA GLY A 29 13.26 -6.26 3.38
C GLY A 29 12.39 -7.46 3.03
N GLU A 30 12.70 -8.62 3.62
CA GLU A 30 11.96 -9.88 3.40
C GLU A 30 10.45 -9.69 3.55
N GLU A 31 10.01 -9.10 4.66
CA GLU A 31 8.59 -8.86 4.92
C GLU A 31 7.95 -7.86 3.94
N GLY A 32 8.70 -6.82 3.55
CA GLY A 32 8.21 -5.83 2.58
C GLY A 32 8.06 -6.40 1.17
N ILE A 33 8.95 -7.31 0.79
CA ILE A 33 8.86 -8.07 -0.46
C ILE A 33 7.68 -9.04 -0.40
N ARG A 34 7.53 -9.80 0.70
CA ARG A 34 6.42 -10.74 0.89
C ARG A 34 5.04 -10.08 0.79
N LEU A 35 4.92 -8.83 1.24
CA LEU A 35 3.69 -8.05 1.18
C LEU A 35 3.55 -7.19 -0.09
N CYS A 36 4.53 -7.24 -1.00
CA CYS A 36 4.61 -6.42 -2.22
C CYS A 36 4.39 -4.92 -1.95
N ILE A 37 4.99 -4.39 -0.88
CA ILE A 37 4.71 -3.03 -0.39
C ILE A 37 5.06 -1.97 -1.46
N SER A 38 6.21 -2.09 -2.12
CA SER A 38 6.65 -1.14 -3.16
C SER A 38 5.69 -1.06 -4.34
N GLU A 39 5.14 -2.21 -4.76
CA GLU A 39 4.19 -2.30 -5.87
C GLU A 39 2.85 -1.67 -5.50
N LYS A 40 2.33 -2.00 -4.30
CA LYS A 40 1.09 -1.42 -3.79
C LYS A 40 1.20 0.09 -3.66
N ILE A 41 2.32 0.60 -3.14
CA ILE A 41 2.56 2.04 -3.04
C ILE A 41 2.54 2.70 -4.43
N SER A 42 3.28 2.13 -5.38
CA SER A 42 3.36 2.69 -6.75
C SER A 42 2.01 2.65 -7.45
N ARG A 43 1.20 1.61 -7.19
CA ARG A 43 -0.14 1.43 -7.76
C ARG A 43 -1.17 2.43 -7.20
N TYR A 44 -1.10 2.76 -5.92
CA TYR A 44 -2.18 3.50 -5.25
C TYR A 44 -1.85 4.95 -4.86
N LEU A 45 -0.58 5.29 -4.66
CA LEU A 45 -0.16 6.59 -4.11
C LEU A 45 0.65 7.45 -5.10
N THR A 46 0.83 6.98 -6.34
CA THR A 46 1.56 7.69 -7.43
C THR A 46 2.97 8.13 -7.05
N ILE A 47 3.55 7.52 -6.02
CA ILE A 47 4.92 7.76 -5.59
C ILE A 47 5.77 6.57 -5.99
N ASN A 48 6.89 6.84 -6.66
CA ASN A 48 7.85 5.80 -6.99
C ASN A 48 8.89 5.73 -5.87
N ILE A 49 9.04 4.54 -5.28
CA ILE A 49 10.10 4.29 -4.30
C ILE A 49 11.11 3.42 -5.02
N SER A 50 12.38 3.84 -4.96
CA SER A 50 13.51 3.10 -5.53
C SER A 50 14.45 2.59 -4.45
N ARG A 51 15.14 1.48 -4.73
CA ARG A 51 16.24 0.98 -3.88
C ARG A 51 17.40 1.98 -3.80
N ALA A 52 17.60 2.81 -4.82
CA ALA A 52 18.62 3.86 -4.84
C ALA A 52 18.19 5.19 -4.18
N ASP A 53 16.94 5.29 -3.69
CA ASP A 53 16.41 6.53 -3.12
C ASP A 53 17.20 6.96 -1.85
N PRO A 54 17.62 8.23 -1.71
CA PRO A 54 18.31 8.71 -0.50
C PRO A 54 17.42 8.75 0.75
N LEU A 55 16.11 8.59 0.61
CA LEU A 55 15.14 8.76 1.69
C LEU A 55 14.80 7.43 2.42
N PRO A 56 14.15 7.49 3.60
CA PRO A 56 13.87 6.32 4.43
C PRO A 56 13.08 5.23 3.68
N LYS A 57 13.59 3.99 3.71
CA LYS A 57 13.00 2.82 3.05
C LYS A 57 12.13 2.00 4.01
N THR A 58 11.45 2.68 4.91
CA THR A 58 10.73 2.11 6.04
C THR A 58 9.28 2.59 6.05
N ILE A 59 8.36 1.71 6.43
CA ILE A 59 6.93 2.01 6.57
C ILE A 59 6.46 1.63 7.96
N CYS A 60 5.67 2.48 8.61
CA CYS A 60 5.07 2.16 9.90
C CYS A 60 3.82 1.30 9.73
N LYS A 61 3.43 0.61 10.80
CA LYS A 61 2.28 -0.31 10.80
C LYS A 61 0.97 0.36 10.38
N ASN A 62 0.71 1.59 10.85
CA ASN A 62 -0.52 2.30 10.53
C ASN A 62 -0.61 2.64 9.03
N CYS A 63 0.48 3.11 8.43
CA CYS A 63 0.55 3.39 7.00
C CYS A 63 0.41 2.11 6.16
N LEU A 64 1.02 1.01 6.58
CA LEU A 64 0.85 -0.29 5.92
C LEU A 64 -0.61 -0.78 5.99
N GLU A 65 -1.26 -0.67 7.14
CA GLU A 65 -2.65 -1.08 7.29
C GLU A 65 -3.59 -0.27 6.39
N ARG A 66 -3.36 1.05 6.27
CA ARG A 66 -4.12 1.91 5.35
C ARG A 66 -3.90 1.51 3.89
N LEU A 67 -2.67 1.17 3.52
CA LEU A 67 -2.33 0.69 2.18
C LEU A 67 -3.03 -0.64 1.86
N GLU A 68 -3.06 -1.59 2.80
CA GLU A 68 -3.76 -2.86 2.64
C GLU A 68 -5.28 -2.68 2.54
N LYS A 69 -5.86 -1.77 3.31
CA LYS A 69 -7.30 -1.43 3.20
C LYS A 69 -7.63 -0.90 1.81
N GLN A 70 -6.81 -0.01 1.27
CA GLN A 70 -6.98 0.50 -0.08
C GLN A 70 -6.86 -0.61 -1.13
N HIS A 71 -5.87 -1.49 -0.99
CA HIS A 71 -5.69 -2.64 -1.88
C HIS A 71 -6.94 -3.54 -1.90
N LYS A 72 -7.48 -3.89 -0.73
CA LYS A 72 -8.70 -4.69 -0.60
C LYS A 72 -9.91 -4.01 -1.25
N LEU A 73 -10.07 -2.71 -1.03
CA LEU A 73 -11.19 -1.96 -1.62
C LEU A 73 -11.13 -1.99 -3.15
N VAL A 74 -9.96 -1.71 -3.73
CA VAL A 74 -9.77 -1.73 -5.19
C VAL A 74 -10.01 -3.12 -5.76
N MET A 75 -9.51 -4.18 -5.11
CA MET A 75 -9.75 -5.56 -5.55
C MET A 75 -11.25 -5.91 -5.59
N VAL A 76 -12.02 -5.49 -4.59
CA VAL A 76 -13.48 -5.70 -4.58
C VAL A 76 -14.15 -4.92 -5.70
N MET A 77 -13.75 -3.67 -5.94
CA MET A 77 -14.28 -2.83 -7.02
C MET A 77 -13.98 -3.44 -8.40
N GLU A 78 -12.75 -3.90 -8.63
CA GLU A 78 -12.35 -4.54 -9.88
C GLU A 78 -13.13 -5.84 -10.12
N ASN A 79 -13.29 -6.66 -9.08
CA ASN A 79 -14.10 -7.88 -9.16
C ASN A 79 -15.56 -7.57 -9.50
N ALA A 80 -16.17 -6.60 -8.82
CA ALA A 80 -17.54 -6.17 -9.11
C ALA A 80 -17.66 -5.63 -10.56
N ALA A 81 -16.73 -4.78 -10.99
CA ALA A 81 -16.71 -4.25 -12.36
C ALA A 81 -16.56 -5.36 -13.41
N ASN A 82 -15.71 -6.36 -13.16
CA ASN A 82 -15.53 -7.51 -14.04
C ASN A 82 -16.80 -8.38 -14.12
N MET A 83 -17.50 -8.60 -13.01
CA MET A 83 -18.79 -9.29 -13.01
C MET A 83 -19.85 -8.54 -13.83
N LEU A 84 -19.87 -7.21 -13.75
CA LEU A 84 -20.77 -6.37 -14.56
C LEU A 84 -20.40 -6.42 -16.06
N LYS A 85 -19.11 -6.37 -16.40
CA LYS A 85 -18.63 -6.52 -17.80
C LYS A 85 -18.93 -7.90 -18.38
N GLY A 86 -18.80 -8.96 -17.57
CA GLY A 86 -19.16 -10.33 -17.95
C GLY A 86 -20.64 -10.54 -18.24
N ARG A 87 -21.53 -9.74 -17.61
CA ARG A 87 -22.98 -9.75 -17.92
C ARG A 87 -23.28 -9.03 -19.25
N LYS A 88 -22.61 -7.90 -19.54
CA LYS A 88 -22.78 -7.17 -20.80
C LYS A 88 -22.41 -8.01 -22.04
N THR A 89 -21.38 -8.84 -21.95
CA THR A 89 -20.96 -9.73 -23.04
C THR A 89 -21.90 -10.92 -23.29
N ARG A 90 -22.67 -11.34 -22.26
CA ARG A 90 -23.72 -12.37 -22.43
C ARG A 90 -25.01 -11.78 -23.01
N ALA A 91 -25.40 -10.58 -22.59
CA ALA A 91 -26.55 -9.87 -23.16
C ALA A 91 -26.34 -9.45 -24.62
N ALA A 92 -25.12 -9.02 -24.99
CA ALA A 92 -24.79 -8.69 -26.39
C ALA A 92 -24.75 -9.91 -27.32
N LYS A 93 -24.53 -11.13 -26.80
CA LYS A 93 -24.54 -12.36 -27.62
C LYS A 93 -25.94 -12.92 -27.88
N SER A 94 -26.97 -12.49 -27.15
CA SER A 94 -28.36 -12.90 -27.41
C SER A 94 -29.03 -12.10 -28.53
N GLU A 95 -28.42 -11.02 -29.03
CA GLU A 95 -29.00 -10.15 -30.08
C GLU A 95 -28.46 -10.44 -31.50
N THR A 96 -27.48 -11.32 -31.68
CA THR A 96 -26.86 -11.62 -33.00
C THR A 96 -27.26 -12.99 -33.57
N LYS A 97 -28.43 -13.54 -33.20
CA LYS A 97 -28.91 -14.84 -33.69
C LYS A 97 -30.30 -14.75 -34.34
N GLN A 98 -30.54 -13.72 -35.14
CA GLN A 98 -31.59 -13.68 -36.15
C GLN A 98 -30.96 -13.61 -37.54
#